data_AF-A0AA42BUK5-F1
#
_entry.id   AF-A0AA42BUK5-F1
#
_cell.length_a   1.000
_cell.length_b   1.000
_cell.length_c   1.000
_cell.angle_alpha   90.00
_cell.angle_beta   90.00
_cell.angle_gamma   90.00
#
_symmetry.space_group_name_H-M   'P 1'
#
loop_
_entity.id
_entity.type
_entity.pdbx_description
1 polymer ?
#
loop_
_entity_poly.entity_id
_entity_poly.type
_entity_poly.pdbx_seq_one_letter_code
_entity_poly.pdbx_strand_id
1 'polypeptide(L)'
;MTTIADSVRCPCLSGSPYGECCAPYHRGEATAPTAERLMRSRYSAFAVGDAAYLLASWHPSTRPASLDLDDDVRWYRLDILGRSAGGVLDTEGVVEFSARFAPGGEVRERSRFVREDGRWLYVEAL
;
A
#
# COMPACT_ATOMS: atom_id res chain seq x y z
N MET A 1 -14.62 -6.32 8.92
CA MET A 1 -14.12 -4.98 8.50
C MET A 1 -13.80 -4.16 9.74
N THR A 2 -12.55 -4.21 10.18
CA THR A 2 -12.07 -3.41 11.31
C THR A 2 -11.96 -1.96 10.85
N THR A 3 -12.91 -1.12 11.25
CA THR A 3 -12.88 0.30 10.89
C THR A 3 -11.89 1.02 11.81
N ILE A 4 -10.73 1.39 11.28
CA ILE A 4 -9.77 2.27 11.97
C ILE A 4 -10.35 3.69 12.04
N ALA A 5 -10.29 4.34 13.20
CA ALA A 5 -10.77 5.71 13.35
C ALA A 5 -9.77 6.71 12.73
N ASP A 6 -10.28 7.80 12.16
CA ASP A 6 -9.47 8.80 11.43
C ASP A 6 -8.40 9.48 12.27
N SER A 7 -8.62 9.59 13.58
CA SER A 7 -7.69 10.17 14.55
C SER A 7 -6.56 9.21 14.97
N VAL A 8 -6.66 7.91 14.66
CA VAL A 8 -5.62 6.92 14.99
C VAL A 8 -4.43 7.11 14.05
N ARG A 9 -3.21 6.89 14.55
CA ARG A 9 -2.00 6.96 13.71
C ARG A 9 -2.10 5.97 12.55
N CYS A 10 -1.76 6.44 11.37
CA CYS A 10 -1.80 5.63 10.16
C CYS A 10 -0.87 4.41 10.27
N PRO A 11 -1.32 3.20 9.90
CA PRO A 11 -0.50 1.99 9.98
C PRO A 11 0.81 2.08 9.21
N CYS A 12 0.88 2.83 8.10
CA CYS A 12 2.12 3.00 7.31
C CYS A 12 3.27 3.73 8.02
N LEU A 13 3.10 4.06 9.30
CA LEU A 13 4.10 4.69 10.18
C LEU A 13 4.61 6.05 9.65
N SER A 14 3.78 6.78 8.89
CA SER A 14 4.06 8.15 8.48
C SER A 14 4.10 9.14 9.65
N GLY A 15 3.48 8.79 10.77
CA GLY A 15 3.27 9.67 11.93
C GLY A 15 1.95 10.43 11.89
N SER A 16 1.34 10.61 10.72
CA SER A 16 0.06 11.31 10.54
C SER A 16 -1.15 10.47 10.99
N PRO A 17 -2.27 11.12 11.35
CA PRO A 17 -3.56 10.45 11.52
C PRO A 17 -3.98 9.71 10.24
N TYR A 18 -4.72 8.61 10.38
CA TYR A 18 -5.18 7.79 9.27
C TYR A 18 -6.04 8.59 8.28
N GLY A 19 -6.94 9.42 8.81
CA GLY A 19 -7.84 10.29 8.05
C GLY A 19 -7.13 11.27 7.12
N GLU A 20 -5.91 11.70 7.49
CA GLU A 20 -5.09 12.64 6.74
C GLU A 20 -4.00 11.94 5.92
N CYS A 21 -3.93 10.61 5.96
CA CYS A 21 -2.84 9.84 5.38
C CYS A 21 -3.34 8.83 4.34
N CYS A 22 -3.77 7.64 4.75
CA CYS A 22 -4.15 6.58 3.82
C CYS A 22 -5.66 6.50 3.57
N ALA A 23 -6.48 7.06 4.48
CA ALA A 23 -7.93 7.04 4.35
C ALA A 23 -8.43 7.66 3.03
N PRO A 24 -7.92 8.82 2.56
CA PRO A 24 -8.43 9.43 1.32
C PRO A 24 -8.21 8.53 0.09
N TYR A 25 -7.13 7.72 0.09
CA TYR A 25 -6.88 6.77 -1.00
C TYR A 25 -7.80 5.55 -0.89
N HIS A 26 -7.98 5.00 0.31
CA HIS A 26 -8.85 3.84 0.53
C HIS A 26 -10.32 4.16 0.25
N ARG A 27 -10.76 5.39 0.54
CA ARG A 27 -12.11 5.89 0.25
C ARG A 27 -12.31 6.33 -1.20
N GLY A 28 -11.26 6.36 -2.01
CA GLY A 28 -11.33 6.85 -3.40
C GLY A 28 -11.51 8.37 -3.53
N GLU A 29 -11.27 9.13 -2.47
CA GLU A 29 -11.34 10.60 -2.44
C GLU A 29 -10.10 11.24 -3.08
N ALA A 30 -8.97 10.52 -3.10
CA ALA A 30 -7.73 10.93 -3.72
C ALA A 30 -6.99 9.74 -4.33
N THR A 31 -6.00 10.02 -5.18
CA THR A 31 -5.07 9.02 -5.73
C THR A 31 -3.69 9.23 -5.14
N ALA A 32 -2.97 8.13 -4.88
CA ALA A 32 -1.60 8.23 -4.39
C ALA A 32 -0.72 9.01 -5.39
N PRO A 33 -0.02 10.08 -4.99
CA PRO A 33 0.74 10.92 -5.91
C PRO A 33 2.08 10.31 -6.38
N THR A 34 2.60 9.32 -5.65
CA THR A 34 3.89 8.66 -5.92
C THR A 34 3.79 7.16 -5.74
N ALA A 35 4.70 6.41 -6.34
CA ALA A 35 4.78 4.95 -6.20
C ALA A 35 4.96 4.54 -4.73
N GLU A 36 5.80 5.24 -3.97
CA GLU A 36 5.92 4.99 -2.52
C GLU A 36 4.62 5.28 -1.78
N ARG A 37 3.89 6.34 -2.15
CA ARG A 37 2.62 6.63 -1.48
C ARG A 37 1.56 5.57 -1.75
N LEU A 38 1.59 4.98 -2.94
CA LEU A 38 0.81 3.79 -3.22
C LEU A 38 1.28 2.59 -2.38
N MET A 39 2.58 2.33 -2.32
CA MET A 39 3.13 1.23 -1.50
C MET A 39 2.67 1.33 -0.03
N ARG A 40 2.75 2.52 0.56
CA ARG A 40 2.34 2.78 1.95
C ARG A 40 0.84 2.63 2.20
N SER A 41 0.01 3.07 1.25
CA SER A 41 -1.44 2.87 1.34
C SER A 41 -1.78 1.39 1.18
N ARG A 42 -1.17 0.67 0.24
CA ARG A 42 -1.30 -0.79 0.14
C ARG A 42 -0.93 -1.51 1.43
N TYR A 43 0.20 -1.18 2.06
CA TYR A 43 0.54 -1.72 3.38
C TYR A 43 -0.54 -1.42 4.43
N SER A 44 -1.07 -0.19 4.46
CA SER A 44 -2.14 0.15 5.41
C SER A 44 -3.43 -0.60 5.13
N ALA A 45 -3.74 -0.88 3.86
CA ALA A 45 -4.87 -1.69 3.45
C ALA A 45 -4.74 -3.14 3.94
N PHE A 46 -3.55 -3.74 3.87
CA PHE A 46 -3.28 -5.02 4.54
C PHE A 46 -3.52 -4.94 6.05
N ALA A 47 -3.06 -3.87 6.71
CA ALA A 47 -3.20 -3.71 8.16
C ALA A 47 -4.65 -3.50 8.64
N VAL A 48 -5.54 -2.97 7.79
CA VAL A 48 -6.95 -2.70 8.14
C VAL A 48 -7.94 -3.67 7.49
N GLY A 49 -7.45 -4.64 6.71
CA GLY A 49 -8.29 -5.64 6.04
C GLY A 49 -9.04 -5.11 4.81
N ASP A 50 -8.51 -4.12 4.09
CA ASP A 50 -9.14 -3.55 2.88
C ASP A 50 -8.67 -4.25 1.59
N ALA A 51 -9.17 -5.47 1.39
CA ALA A 51 -8.89 -6.27 0.20
C ALA A 51 -9.37 -5.59 -1.10
N ALA A 52 -10.46 -4.81 -1.04
CA ALA A 52 -11.01 -4.12 -2.19
C ALA A 52 -10.04 -3.06 -2.72
N TYR A 53 -9.45 -2.26 -1.83
CA TYR A 53 -8.40 -1.29 -2.22
C TYR A 53 -7.16 -1.98 -2.79
N LEU A 54 -6.75 -3.11 -2.22
CA LEU A 54 -5.60 -3.88 -2.72
C LEU A 54 -5.82 -4.38 -4.14
N LEU A 55 -7.02 -4.87 -4.46
CA LEU A 55 -7.39 -5.29 -5.82
C LEU A 55 -7.57 -4.09 -6.77
N ALA A 56 -8.12 -2.98 -6.29
CA ALA A 56 -8.32 -1.78 -7.11
C ALA A 56 -7.01 -1.08 -7.49
N SER A 57 -5.97 -1.22 -6.67
CA SER A 57 -4.65 -0.63 -6.88
C SER A 57 -3.60 -1.59 -7.46
N TRP A 58 -4.04 -2.75 -7.94
CA TRP A 58 -3.22 -3.73 -8.64
C TRP A 58 -3.43 -3.60 -10.15
N HIS A 59 -2.34 -3.67 -10.90
CA HIS A 59 -2.40 -3.62 -12.36
C HIS A 59 -3.18 -4.84 -12.91
N PRO A 60 -4.12 -4.64 -13.85
CA PRO A 60 -4.99 -5.72 -14.33
C PRO A 60 -4.28 -6.94 -14.91
N SER A 61 -3.07 -6.78 -15.47
CA SER A 61 -2.32 -7.89 -16.08
C SER A 61 -1.77 -8.91 -15.07
N THR A 62 -1.59 -8.51 -13.81
CA THR A 62 -0.98 -9.35 -12.75
C THR A 62 -1.88 -9.48 -11.53
N ARG A 63 -3.04 -8.82 -11.53
CA ARG A 63 -3.98 -8.82 -10.42
C ARG A 63 -4.62 -10.21 -10.25
N PRO A 64 -4.60 -10.80 -9.03
CA PRO A 64 -5.32 -12.03 -8.77
C PRO A 64 -6.85 -11.81 -8.83
N ALA A 65 -7.61 -12.86 -9.13
CA ALA A 65 -9.08 -12.77 -9.21
C ALA A 65 -9.74 -12.44 -7.87
N SER A 66 -9.14 -12.90 -6.78
CA SER A 66 -9.56 -12.64 -5.40
C SER A 66 -8.35 -12.53 -4.49
N LEU A 67 -8.51 -11.82 -3.38
CA LEU A 67 -7.51 -11.70 -2.33
C LEU A 67 -8.18 -12.01 -1.00
N ASP A 68 -7.71 -13.05 -0.34
CA ASP A 68 -8.14 -13.40 1.02
C ASP A 68 -7.08 -12.87 2.00
N LEU A 69 -7.54 -12.13 3.00
CA LEU A 69 -6.67 -11.55 4.02
C LEU A 69 -6.90 -12.30 5.32
N ASP A 70 -5.82 -12.81 5.89
CA ASP A 70 -5.86 -13.50 7.16
C ASP A 70 -6.04 -12.49 8.30
N ASP A 71 -7.19 -12.53 8.97
CA ASP A 71 -7.52 -11.66 10.11
C ASP A 71 -6.62 -11.93 11.34
N ASP A 72 -5.96 -13.09 11.41
CA ASP A 72 -4.99 -13.41 12.47
C ASP A 72 -3.62 -12.75 12.20
N VAL A 73 -3.38 -12.24 10.98
CA VAL A 73 -2.15 -11.56 10.61
C VAL A 73 -2.22 -10.07 10.96
N ARG A 74 -1.41 -9.68 11.94
CA ARG A 74 -1.26 -8.28 12.35
C ARG A 74 -0.01 -7.65 11.79
N TRP A 75 -0.18 -6.76 10.81
CA TRP A 75 0.89 -5.90 10.31
C TRP A 75 1.19 -4.77 11.31
N TYR A 76 2.46 -4.61 11.70
CA TYR A 76 2.84 -3.64 12.73
C TYR A 76 4.05 -2.77 12.38
N ARG A 77 4.81 -3.10 11.33
CA ARG A 77 5.93 -2.27 10.89
C ARG A 77 6.12 -2.27 9.38
N LEU A 78 6.41 -1.08 8.85
CA LEU A 78 6.83 -0.86 7.47
C LEU A 78 8.11 -0.01 7.46
N ASP A 79 9.15 -0.50 6.81
CA ASP A 79 10.39 0.22 6.53
C ASP A 79 10.54 0.36 5.01
N ILE A 80 10.69 1.60 4.51
CA ILE A 80 11.04 1.85 3.09
C ILE A 80 12.56 1.88 3.00
N LEU A 81 13.11 0.98 2.19
CA LEU A 81 14.53 0.69 2.10
C LEU A 81 15.18 1.38 0.89
N GLY A 82 14.42 1.53 -0.20
CA GLY A 82 14.93 2.10 -1.45
C GLY A 82 13.81 2.56 -2.39
N ARG A 83 14.14 3.51 -3.26
CA ARG A 83 13.23 4.08 -4.26
C ARG A 83 14.00 4.31 -5.56
N SER A 84 13.38 4.02 -6.70
CA SER A 84 13.89 4.38 -8.02
C SER A 84 12.73 4.91 -8.86
N ALA A 85 12.85 6.15 -9.38
CA ALA A 85 11.75 6.89 -10.01
C ALA A 85 10.47 6.92 -9.13
N GLY A 86 9.29 6.92 -9.73
CA GLY A 86 8.01 6.89 -9.00
C GLY A 86 7.59 8.22 -8.37
N GLY A 87 8.22 9.33 -8.75
CA GLY A 87 7.85 10.68 -8.35
C GLY A 87 6.61 11.21 -9.07
N VAL A 88 6.22 12.45 -8.77
CA VAL A 88 5.00 13.08 -9.30
C VAL A 88 5.00 13.28 -10.82
N LEU A 89 6.16 13.25 -11.47
CA LEU A 89 6.30 13.39 -12.92
C LEU A 89 6.59 12.06 -13.62
N ASP A 90 6.91 11.01 -12.88
CA ASP A 90 7.30 9.72 -13.45
C ASP A 90 6.09 8.87 -13.85
N THR A 91 6.27 7.98 -14.83
CA THR A 91 5.24 7.00 -15.23
C THR A 91 5.55 5.59 -14.76
N GLU A 92 6.75 5.36 -14.25
CA GLU A 92 7.19 4.09 -13.67
C GLU A 92 7.96 4.34 -12.38
N GLY A 93 7.96 3.36 -11.48
CA GLY A 93 8.67 3.46 -10.22
C GLY A 93 8.91 2.11 -9.57
N VAL A 94 9.94 2.05 -8.74
CA VAL A 94 10.28 0.87 -7.94
C VAL A 94 10.43 1.28 -6.50
N VAL A 95 9.87 0.48 -5.60
CA VAL A 95 9.98 0.68 -4.14
C VAL A 95 10.48 -0.62 -3.51
N GLU A 96 11.58 -0.54 -2.76
CA GLU A 96 12.06 -1.62 -1.90
C GLU A 96 11.61 -1.37 -0.46
N PHE A 97 11.03 -2.36 0.19
CA PHE A 97 10.51 -2.26 1.55
C PHE A 97 10.66 -3.55 2.35
N SER A 98 10.56 -3.42 3.67
CA SER A 98 10.36 -4.52 4.63
C SER A 98 9.09 -4.27 5.41
N ALA A 99 8.19 -5.25 5.45
CA ALA A 99 6.93 -5.22 6.18
C ALA A 99 6.90 -6.37 7.19
N ARG A 100 6.69 -6.07 8.47
CA ARG A 100 6.68 -7.05 9.56
C ARG A 100 5.27 -7.29 10.07
N PHE A 101 4.96 -8.54 10.35
CA PHE A 101 3.66 -8.97 10.82
C PHE A 101 3.76 -10.04 11.91
N ALA A 102 2.73 -10.14 12.72
CA ALA A 102 2.58 -11.16 13.75
C ALA A 102 1.46 -12.14 13.37
N PRO A 103 1.61 -13.44 13.67
CA PRO A 103 2.79 -14.06 14.27
C PRO A 103 4.01 -14.18 13.32
N GLY A 104 5.16 -13.64 13.77
CA GLY A 104 6.53 -14.08 13.43
C GLY A 104 7.14 -13.74 12.06
N GLY A 105 6.49 -12.97 11.19
CA GLY A 105 6.92 -12.83 9.80
C GLY A 105 7.51 -11.48 9.40
N GLU A 106 8.32 -11.52 8.35
CA GLU A 106 8.80 -10.35 7.60
C GLU A 106 8.67 -10.65 6.11
N VAL A 107 8.07 -9.72 5.36
CA VAL A 107 8.16 -9.69 3.90
C VAL A 107 9.16 -8.60 3.54
N ARG A 108 10.21 -8.96 2.80
CA ARG A 108 11.10 -7.99 2.17
C ARG A 108 10.98 -8.13 0.67
N GLU A 109 10.59 -7.05 0.01
CA GLU A 109 10.27 -7.06 -1.42
C GLU A 109 10.78 -5.79 -2.09
N ARG A 110 11.14 -5.91 -3.36
CA ARG A 110 11.32 -4.79 -4.28
C ARG A 110 10.22 -4.87 -5.33
N SER A 111 9.32 -3.90 -5.38
CA SER A 111 8.14 -3.97 -6.25
C SER A 111 8.16 -2.92 -7.35
N ARG A 112 7.64 -3.29 -8.52
CA ARG A 112 7.41 -2.39 -9.66
C ARG A 112 6.02 -1.78 -9.63
N PHE A 113 5.95 -0.50 -9.97
CA PHE A 113 4.73 0.27 -10.10
C PHE A 113 4.72 1.03 -11.43
N VAL A 114 3.53 1.20 -11.99
CA VAL A 114 3.28 2.01 -13.20
C VAL A 114 2.19 3.02 -12.95
N ARG A 115 2.20 4.13 -13.67
CA ARG A 115 1.15 5.15 -13.62
C ARG A 115 0.37 5.16 -14.94
N GLU A 116 -0.89 4.79 -14.87
CA GLU A 116 -1.83 4.76 -15.99
C GLU A 116 -3.06 5.59 -15.64
N ASP A 117 -3.55 6.40 -16.58
CA ASP A 117 -4.69 7.31 -16.37
C ASP A 117 -4.59 8.15 -15.08
N GLY A 118 -3.37 8.59 -14.78
CA GLY A 118 -3.05 9.39 -13.59
C GLY A 118 -3.00 8.61 -12.27
N ARG A 119 -3.13 7.28 -12.28
CA ARG A 119 -3.16 6.41 -11.09
C ARG A 119 -1.96 5.49 -11.06
N TRP A 120 -1.26 5.46 -9.93
CA TRP A 120 -0.26 4.43 -9.70
C TRP A 120 -0.93 3.07 -9.48
N LEU A 121 -0.33 2.00 -10.01
CA LEU A 121 -0.76 0.62 -9.89
C LEU A 121 0.44 -0.26 -9.55
N TYR A 122 0.26 -1.20 -8.62
CA TYR A 122 1.24 -2.26 -8.33
C TYR A 122 1.25 -3.28 -9.47
N VAL A 123 2.42 -3.58 -10.03
CA VAL A 123 2.56 -4.58 -11.10
C VAL A 123 2.97 -5.92 -10.51
N GLU A 124 4.20 -6.01 -10.00
CA GLU A 124 4.78 -7.26 -9.54
C GLU A 124 5.96 -7.02 -8.59
N ALA A 125 6.35 -8.07 -7.87
CA ALA A 125 7.63 -8.18 -7.20
C ALA A 125 8.75 -8.43 -8.22
N LEU A 126 9.94 -7.87 -7.98
CA LEU A 126 11.15 -8.06 -8.78
C LEU A 126 12.12 -9.07 -8.16
#